data_AF-K9WJZ4-F1
#
_entry.id   AF-K9WJZ4-F1
#
_cell.length_a   1.000
_cell.length_b   1.000
_cell.length_c   1.000
_cell.angle_alpha   90.00
_cell.angle_beta   90.00
_cell.angle_gamma   90.00
#
_symmetry.space_group_name_H-M   'P 1'
#
loop_
_entity.id
_entity.type
_entity.pdbx_description
1 polymer ?
#
loop_
_entity_poly.entity_id
_entity_poly.type
_entity_poly.pdbx_seq_one_letter_code
_entity_poly.pdbx_strand_id
1 'polypeptide(L)'
;MSVDFFFEPPNCDIPTKAVLRNEWCNIPNKNIIDVVAGEEQYFIFQRFLLENLYFTKEGCACSSSKPYANRLDWTVRAGAIKASILLALSIAEAVLRAHAEKRRLPLNTDEKRRTFGNVLNAWLIQKNPDVPHPDIAQIWTELKDMQYSRNNVHLFKASHSPDALFHRVLEIEENTLININKVLIYLKKLQS
;
A
#
# COMPACT_ATOMS: atom_id res chain seq x y z
N MET A 1 27.17 3.63 -21.52
CA MET A 1 27.42 4.48 -20.34
C MET A 1 26.75 3.80 -19.16
N SER A 2 27.41 3.72 -18.00
CA SER A 2 26.87 3.07 -16.79
C SER A 2 26.30 4.11 -15.82
N VAL A 3 25.30 3.66 -15.05
CA VAL A 3 24.69 4.37 -13.92
C VAL A 3 24.69 3.41 -12.74
N ASP A 4 25.15 3.86 -11.58
CA ASP A 4 25.13 3.08 -10.35
C ASP A 4 23.93 3.50 -9.49
N PHE A 5 23.28 2.52 -8.86
CA PHE A 5 22.19 2.70 -7.91
C PHE A 5 22.65 2.37 -6.49
N PHE A 6 22.25 3.19 -5.51
CA PHE A 6 22.66 3.00 -4.13
C PHE A 6 21.60 3.53 -3.15
N PHE A 7 21.63 3.00 -1.93
CA PHE A 7 20.78 3.46 -0.83
C PHE A 7 21.52 4.43 0.09
N GLU A 8 20.81 5.44 0.59
CA GLU A 8 21.27 6.21 1.74
C GLU A 8 20.14 6.39 2.77
N PRO A 9 20.24 5.72 3.95
CA PRO A 9 21.36 4.91 4.43
C PRO A 9 21.58 3.62 3.61
N PRO A 10 22.77 3.00 3.62
CA PRO A 10 23.06 1.80 2.82
C PRO A 10 22.34 0.54 3.32
N ASN A 11 21.80 0.60 4.54
CA ASN A 11 21.12 -0.51 5.20
C ASN A 11 19.64 -0.17 5.36
N CYS A 12 18.78 -1.17 5.19
CA CYS A 12 17.36 -1.09 5.47
C CYS A 12 17.07 -1.90 6.74
N ASP A 13 16.61 -1.23 7.80
CA ASP A 13 16.18 -1.89 9.03
C ASP A 13 14.77 -2.45 8.86
N ILE A 14 14.67 -3.64 8.26
CA ILE A 14 13.40 -4.34 8.07
C ILE A 14 13.09 -5.16 9.34
N PRO A 15 11.95 -4.94 10.01
CA PRO A 15 11.54 -5.76 11.14
C PRO A 15 11.47 -7.23 10.76
N THR A 16 11.84 -8.12 11.68
CA THR A 16 11.70 -9.56 11.43
C THR A 16 10.23 -9.94 11.31
N LYS A 17 9.95 -11.00 10.54
CA LYS A 17 8.60 -11.56 10.43
C LYS A 17 8.01 -11.93 11.79
N ALA A 18 8.82 -12.34 12.76
CA ALA A 18 8.38 -12.62 14.12
C ALA A 18 7.80 -11.37 14.82
N VAL A 19 8.47 -10.23 14.69
CA VAL A 19 7.99 -8.93 15.22
C VAL A 19 6.66 -8.56 14.57
N LEU A 20 6.58 -8.61 13.24
CA LEU A 20 5.35 -8.24 12.52
C LEU A 20 4.19 -9.19 12.82
N ARG A 21 4.43 -10.50 12.95
CA ARG A 21 3.37 -11.44 13.39
C ARG A 21 2.80 -11.09 14.76
N ASN A 22 3.65 -10.58 15.66
CA ASN A 22 3.20 -10.10 16.97
C ASN A 22 2.35 -8.82 16.85
N GLU A 23 2.74 -7.89 15.97
CA GLU A 23 1.96 -6.68 15.69
C GLU A 23 0.59 -6.99 15.06
N TRP A 24 0.49 -8.05 14.25
CA TRP A 24 -0.75 -8.53 13.64
C TRP A 24 -1.46 -9.62 14.45
N CYS A 25 -1.16 -9.74 15.74
CA CYS A 25 -1.74 -10.80 16.58
C CYS A 25 -3.27 -10.71 16.73
N ASN A 26 -3.85 -9.53 16.46
CA ASN A 26 -5.28 -9.24 16.54
C ASN A 26 -6.11 -9.90 15.42
N ILE A 27 -5.47 -10.34 14.33
CA ILE A 27 -6.17 -10.98 13.21
C ILE A 27 -6.77 -12.33 13.68
N PRO A 28 -8.09 -12.57 13.44
CA PRO A 28 -8.75 -13.79 13.91
C PRO A 28 -8.20 -15.07 13.28
N ASN A 29 -7.91 -15.02 11.98
CA ASN A 29 -7.42 -16.17 11.22
C ASN A 29 -5.89 -16.24 11.31
N LYS A 30 -5.38 -17.19 12.10
CA LYS A 30 -3.93 -17.34 12.34
C LYS A 30 -3.15 -17.75 11.10
N ASN A 31 -3.80 -18.38 10.11
CA ASN A 31 -3.15 -18.79 8.87
C ASN A 31 -2.76 -17.59 8.00
N ILE A 32 -3.48 -16.47 8.09
CA ILE A 32 -3.17 -15.28 7.27
C ILE A 32 -2.16 -14.35 7.93
N ILE A 33 -1.92 -14.47 9.25
CA ILE A 33 -0.97 -13.60 9.96
C ILE A 33 0.44 -13.72 9.36
N ASP A 34 0.86 -14.94 9.04
CA ASP A 34 2.18 -15.18 8.45
C ASP A 34 2.30 -14.57 7.04
N VAL A 35 1.22 -14.63 6.25
CA VAL A 35 1.18 -14.00 4.92
C VAL A 35 1.21 -12.48 5.05
N VAL A 36 0.35 -11.90 5.89
CA VAL A 36 0.29 -10.45 6.15
C VAL A 36 1.63 -9.91 6.65
N ALA A 37 2.28 -10.61 7.58
CA ALA A 37 3.60 -10.23 8.07
C ALA A 37 4.65 -10.23 6.96
N GLY A 38 4.63 -11.21 6.04
CA GLY A 38 5.55 -11.25 4.90
C GLY A 38 5.29 -10.13 3.90
N GLU A 39 4.03 -9.88 3.57
CA GLU A 39 3.61 -8.77 2.70
C GLU A 39 4.02 -7.41 3.29
N GLU A 40 3.88 -7.23 4.61
CA GLU A 40 4.29 -5.98 5.25
C GLU A 40 5.82 -5.80 5.25
N GLN A 41 6.63 -6.86 5.41
CA GLN A 41 8.09 -6.73 5.23
C GLN A 41 8.42 -6.22 3.82
N TYR A 42 7.72 -6.74 2.80
CA TYR A 42 7.94 -6.32 1.43
C TYR A 42 7.47 -4.88 1.19
N PHE A 43 6.34 -4.48 1.78
CA PHE A 43 5.87 -3.09 1.76
C PHE A 43 6.87 -2.13 2.41
N ILE A 44 7.43 -2.48 3.58
CA ILE A 44 8.45 -1.68 4.27
C ILE A 44 9.68 -1.50 3.38
N PHE A 45 10.13 -2.58 2.74
CA PHE A 45 11.24 -2.51 1.80
C PHE A 45 10.93 -1.61 0.60
N GLN A 46 9.75 -1.73 -0.03
CA GLN A 46 9.35 -0.88 -1.15
C GLN A 46 9.32 0.61 -0.78
N ARG A 47 8.85 0.94 0.44
CA ARG A 47 8.90 2.30 0.97
C ARG A 47 10.33 2.79 1.17
N PHE A 48 11.21 1.94 1.70
CA PHE A 48 12.62 2.27 1.84
C PHE A 48 13.27 2.55 0.48
N LEU A 49 12.99 1.74 -0.56
CA LEU A 49 13.44 2.00 -1.93
C LEU A 49 12.99 3.38 -2.40
N LEU A 50 11.71 3.72 -2.23
CA LEU A 50 11.15 5.00 -2.66
C LEU A 50 11.81 6.21 -1.99
N GLU A 51 12.15 6.09 -0.71
CA GLU A 51 12.66 7.20 0.10
C GLU A 51 14.18 7.35 -0.03
N ASN A 52 14.91 6.25 -0.29
CA ASN A 52 16.35 6.18 -0.09
C ASN A 52 17.14 5.72 -1.33
N LEU A 53 16.50 5.40 -2.46
CA LEU A 53 17.19 5.01 -3.70
C LEU A 53 17.62 6.24 -4.51
N TYR A 54 18.93 6.32 -4.75
CA TYR A 54 19.58 7.37 -5.53
C TYR A 54 20.37 6.76 -6.69
N PHE A 55 20.71 7.59 -7.68
CA PHE A 55 21.52 7.17 -8.82
C PHE A 55 22.58 8.21 -9.21
N THR A 56 23.68 7.74 -9.78
CA THR A 56 24.76 8.61 -10.27
C THR A 56 24.39 9.29 -11.58
N LYS A 57 24.92 10.48 -11.86
CA LYS A 57 24.85 11.06 -13.21
C LYS A 57 25.48 10.10 -14.22
N GLU A 58 24.90 10.03 -15.43
CA GLU A 58 25.44 9.23 -16.53
C GLU A 58 26.91 9.57 -16.81
N GLY A 59 27.75 8.54 -16.95
CA GLY A 59 29.19 8.71 -17.20
C GLY A 59 30.02 9.07 -15.97
N CYS A 60 29.40 9.17 -14.79
CA CYS A 60 30.08 9.43 -13.50
C CYS A 60 30.19 8.19 -12.61
N ALA A 61 30.02 6.98 -13.15
CA ALA A 61 30.33 5.74 -12.44
C ALA A 61 31.80 5.76 -12.00
N CYS A 62 32.10 5.30 -10.78
CA CYS A 62 33.45 5.23 -10.19
C CYS A 62 34.09 6.53 -9.61
N SER A 63 33.36 7.64 -9.41
CA SER A 63 33.91 8.77 -8.65
C SER A 63 34.07 8.42 -7.16
N SER A 64 35.26 8.60 -6.58
CA SER A 64 35.58 8.35 -5.17
C SER A 64 34.90 9.32 -4.19
N SER A 65 34.26 10.38 -4.70
CA SER A 65 33.39 11.27 -3.95
C SER A 65 31.92 10.92 -4.24
N LYS A 66 31.12 10.80 -3.17
CA LYS A 66 29.67 10.53 -3.17
C LYS A 66 28.96 11.23 -4.35
N PRO A 67 28.64 10.54 -5.47
CA PRO A 67 28.10 11.19 -6.66
C PRO A 67 26.57 11.22 -6.56
N TYR A 68 26.05 11.87 -5.52
CA TYR A 68 24.60 11.96 -5.28
C TYR A 68 24.02 13.10 -6.11
N ALA A 69 23.77 12.84 -7.39
CA ALA A 69 23.24 13.87 -8.24
C ALA A 69 21.71 13.98 -8.09
N ASN A 70 20.99 12.85 -8.10
CA ASN A 70 19.53 12.89 -8.25
C ASN A 70 18.81 11.74 -7.51
N ARG A 71 17.63 12.04 -6.96
CA ARG A 71 16.62 11.04 -6.61
C ARG A 71 16.01 10.46 -7.88
N LEU A 72 15.51 9.23 -7.81
CA LEU A 72 14.72 8.65 -8.89
C LEU A 72 13.67 9.65 -9.41
N ASP A 73 13.64 9.85 -10.72
CA ASP A 73 12.62 10.67 -11.36
C ASP A 73 11.23 10.04 -11.25
N TRP A 74 10.19 10.85 -11.44
CA TRP A 74 8.78 10.53 -11.25
C TRP A 74 8.32 9.25 -11.96
N THR A 75 8.87 8.95 -13.14
CA THR A 75 8.52 7.75 -13.91
C THR A 75 8.94 6.45 -13.22
N VAL A 76 10.12 6.41 -12.60
CA VAL A 76 10.59 5.21 -11.87
C VAL A 76 9.92 5.13 -10.50
N ARG A 77 9.70 6.28 -9.84
CA ARG A 77 8.94 6.34 -8.57
C ARG A 77 7.51 5.83 -8.73
N ALA A 78 6.86 6.11 -9.85
CA ALA A 78 5.49 5.65 -10.14
C ALA A 78 5.30 4.14 -9.97
N GLY A 79 6.24 3.34 -10.49
CA GLY A 79 6.17 1.88 -10.39
C GLY A 79 6.22 1.40 -8.95
N ALA A 80 7.14 1.96 -8.15
CA ALA A 80 7.30 1.60 -6.75
C ALA A 80 6.18 2.14 -5.85
N ILE A 81 5.63 3.34 -6.13
CA ILE A 81 4.43 3.87 -5.46
C ILE A 81 3.25 2.92 -5.70
N LYS A 82 3.00 2.55 -6.96
CA LYS A 82 1.90 1.66 -7.33
C LYS A 82 2.04 0.27 -6.72
N ALA A 83 3.26 -0.28 -6.70
CA ALA A 83 3.55 -1.54 -6.02
C ALA A 83 3.24 -1.43 -4.51
N SER A 84 3.67 -0.35 -3.87
CA SER A 84 3.42 -0.10 -2.45
C SER A 84 1.92 -0.03 -2.13
N ILE A 85 1.14 0.67 -2.96
CA ILE A 85 -0.33 0.74 -2.83
C ILE A 85 -0.96 -0.65 -2.95
N LEU A 86 -0.55 -1.45 -3.94
CA LEU A 86 -1.08 -2.80 -4.15
C LEU A 86 -0.78 -3.76 -3.00
N LEU A 87 0.43 -3.69 -2.43
CA LEU A 87 0.81 -4.49 -1.27
C LEU A 87 -0.04 -4.13 -0.05
N ALA A 88 -0.16 -2.83 0.23
CA ALA A 88 -0.99 -2.34 1.33
C ALA A 88 -2.47 -2.71 1.20
N LEU A 89 -3.01 -2.63 -0.03
CA LEU A 89 -4.37 -3.08 -0.34
C LEU A 89 -4.55 -4.58 -0.10
N SER A 90 -3.56 -5.39 -0.45
CA SER A 90 -3.61 -6.84 -0.25
C SER A 90 -3.59 -7.18 1.24
N ILE A 91 -2.77 -6.48 2.04
CA ILE A 91 -2.78 -6.58 3.51
C ILE A 91 -4.15 -6.18 4.07
N ALA A 92 -4.66 -5.00 3.68
CA ALA A 92 -5.94 -4.50 4.16
C ALA A 92 -7.11 -5.43 3.78
N GLU A 93 -7.12 -5.95 2.54
CA GLU A 93 -8.11 -6.93 2.06
C GLU A 93 -8.11 -8.19 2.95
N ALA A 94 -6.93 -8.78 3.20
CA ALA A 94 -6.80 -9.98 4.00
C ALA A 94 -7.27 -9.77 5.46
N VAL A 95 -6.83 -8.66 6.08
CA VAL A 95 -7.18 -8.33 7.47
C VAL A 95 -8.68 -8.06 7.59
N LEU A 96 -9.24 -7.17 6.76
CA LEU A 96 -10.66 -6.83 6.78
C LEU A 96 -11.55 -8.03 6.49
N ARG A 97 -11.13 -8.93 5.58
CA ARG A 97 -11.85 -10.18 5.32
C ARG A 97 -11.88 -11.08 6.56
N ALA A 98 -10.73 -11.31 7.22
CA ALA A 98 -10.69 -12.17 8.39
C ALA A 98 -11.56 -11.63 9.54
N HIS A 99 -11.56 -10.32 9.75
CA HIS A 99 -12.44 -9.67 10.74
C HIS A 99 -13.92 -9.74 10.34
N ALA A 100 -14.25 -9.53 9.07
CA ALA A 100 -15.61 -9.66 8.56
C ALA A 100 -16.15 -11.09 8.73
N GLU A 101 -15.34 -12.11 8.44
CA GLU A 101 -15.69 -13.53 8.64
C GLU A 101 -15.94 -13.82 10.12
N LYS A 102 -15.05 -13.35 11.02
CA LYS A 102 -15.20 -13.52 12.47
C LYS A 102 -16.49 -12.89 13.01
N ARG A 103 -16.85 -11.71 12.51
CA ARG A 103 -18.06 -10.95 12.86
C ARG A 103 -19.32 -11.43 12.15
N ARG A 104 -19.20 -12.37 11.21
CA ARG A 104 -20.29 -12.85 10.36
C ARG A 104 -20.95 -11.72 9.54
N LEU A 105 -20.15 -10.77 9.06
CA LEU A 105 -20.61 -9.77 8.10
C LEU A 105 -20.96 -10.45 6.76
N PRO A 106 -21.90 -9.89 5.98
CA PRO A 106 -22.38 -10.51 4.74
C PRO A 106 -21.34 -10.38 3.62
N LEU A 107 -20.39 -11.31 3.58
CA LEU A 107 -19.42 -11.46 2.50
C LEU A 107 -20.01 -12.23 1.32
N ASN A 108 -19.40 -12.07 0.14
CA ASN A 108 -19.76 -12.87 -1.04
C ASN A 108 -19.56 -14.38 -0.75
N THR A 109 -20.53 -15.20 -1.13
CA THR A 109 -20.48 -16.66 -0.93
C THR A 109 -19.38 -17.30 -1.77
N ASP A 110 -19.13 -16.80 -2.99
CA ASP A 110 -18.03 -17.21 -3.84
C ASP A 110 -16.72 -16.53 -3.39
N GLU A 111 -15.79 -17.33 -2.89
CA GLU A 111 -14.48 -16.84 -2.42
C GLU A 111 -13.69 -16.11 -3.49
N LYS A 112 -13.83 -16.50 -4.77
CA LYS A 112 -13.11 -15.84 -5.89
C LYS A 112 -13.61 -14.43 -6.15
N ARG A 113 -14.81 -14.10 -5.67
CA ARG A 113 -15.42 -12.78 -5.78
C ARG A 113 -15.17 -11.92 -4.53
N ARG A 114 -14.45 -12.39 -3.52
CA ARG A 114 -14.12 -11.60 -2.32
C ARG A 114 -12.95 -10.64 -2.57
N THR A 115 -13.04 -9.83 -3.63
CA THR A 115 -12.10 -8.75 -3.92
C THR A 115 -12.19 -7.64 -2.86
N PHE A 116 -11.16 -6.80 -2.73
CA PHE A 116 -11.15 -5.67 -1.79
C PHE A 116 -12.44 -4.84 -1.81
N GLY A 117 -12.96 -4.51 -3.00
CA GLY A 117 -14.20 -3.76 -3.10
C GLY A 117 -15.41 -4.48 -2.52
N ASN A 118 -15.52 -5.80 -2.76
CA ASN A 118 -16.59 -6.61 -2.20
C ASN A 118 -16.42 -6.85 -0.70
N VAL A 119 -15.18 -6.95 -0.21
CA VAL A 119 -14.88 -6.97 1.23
C VAL A 119 -15.30 -5.65 1.87
N LEU A 120 -14.92 -4.50 1.31
CA LEU A 120 -15.34 -3.18 1.81
C LEU A 120 -16.86 -3.03 1.84
N ASN A 121 -17.57 -3.53 0.83
CA ASN A 121 -19.03 -3.49 0.81
C ASN A 121 -19.67 -4.28 1.96
N ALA A 122 -19.05 -5.37 2.41
CA ALA A 122 -19.53 -6.13 3.57
C ALA A 122 -19.42 -5.34 4.88
N TRP A 123 -18.57 -4.30 4.92
CA TRP A 123 -18.41 -3.39 6.04
C TRP A 123 -19.33 -2.16 5.96
N LEU A 124 -20.29 -2.12 5.04
CA LEU A 124 -21.36 -1.14 5.05
C LEU A 124 -22.52 -1.61 5.93
N ILE A 125 -23.17 -0.67 6.62
CA ILE A 125 -24.39 -0.98 7.37
C ILE A 125 -25.48 -1.37 6.36
N GLN A 126 -25.99 -2.59 6.44
CA GLN A 126 -26.93 -3.14 5.45
C GLN A 126 -28.22 -2.31 5.29
N LYS A 127 -28.63 -1.58 6.34
CA LYS A 127 -29.79 -0.69 6.32
C LYS A 127 -29.48 0.70 5.74
N ASN A 128 -28.20 1.06 5.60
CA ASN A 128 -27.75 2.33 5.05
C ASN A 128 -26.40 2.14 4.29
N PRO A 129 -26.44 1.90 2.97
CA PRO A 129 -25.28 1.51 2.19
C PRO A 129 -24.21 2.61 2.06
N ASP A 130 -24.48 3.83 2.52
CA ASP A 130 -23.50 4.93 2.52
C ASP A 130 -22.78 5.08 3.88
N VAL A 131 -23.17 4.28 4.89
CA VAL A 131 -22.61 4.38 6.24
C VAL A 131 -21.70 3.19 6.52
N PRO A 132 -20.39 3.42 6.77
CA PRO A 132 -19.48 2.36 7.16
C PRO A 132 -19.80 1.85 8.56
N HIS A 133 -19.46 0.58 8.80
CA HIS A 133 -19.49 -0.01 10.12
C HIS A 133 -18.60 0.81 11.09
N PRO A 134 -19.03 1.05 12.35
CA PRO A 134 -18.30 1.88 13.31
C PRO A 134 -16.82 1.51 13.45
N ASP A 135 -16.52 0.20 13.49
CA ASP A 135 -15.18 -0.35 13.59
C ASP A 135 -14.21 0.04 12.47
N ILE A 136 -14.68 0.57 11.34
CA ILE A 136 -13.79 1.04 10.27
C ILE A 136 -14.11 2.48 9.84
N ALA A 137 -15.09 3.12 10.48
CA ALA A 137 -15.56 4.45 10.09
C ALA A 137 -14.42 5.49 10.10
N GLN A 138 -13.48 5.38 11.04
CA GLN A 138 -12.34 6.29 11.17
C GLN A 138 -11.34 6.24 10.00
N ILE A 139 -11.29 5.10 9.30
CA ILE A 139 -10.38 4.86 8.17
C ILE A 139 -11.12 4.66 6.84
N TRP A 140 -12.43 4.92 6.82
CA TRP A 140 -13.28 4.60 5.67
C TRP A 140 -12.87 5.39 4.43
N THR A 141 -12.63 6.69 4.58
CA THR A 141 -12.20 7.57 3.48
C THR A 141 -10.89 7.06 2.87
N GLU A 142 -9.91 6.72 3.69
CA GLU A 142 -8.62 6.20 3.23
C GLU A 142 -8.76 4.85 2.52
N LEU A 143 -9.62 3.95 3.02
CA LEU A 143 -9.91 2.68 2.36
C LEU A 143 -10.56 2.89 0.98
N LYS A 144 -11.45 3.89 0.85
CA LYS A 144 -12.08 4.26 -0.43
C LYS A 144 -11.07 4.87 -1.40
N ASP A 145 -10.16 5.70 -0.92
CA ASP A 145 -9.08 6.28 -1.73
C ASP A 145 -8.14 5.20 -2.24
N MET A 146 -7.74 4.25 -1.37
CA MET A 146 -6.95 3.08 -1.77
C MET A 146 -7.69 2.24 -2.82
N GLN A 147 -8.99 1.98 -2.65
CA GLN A 147 -9.81 1.26 -3.63
C GLN A 147 -9.82 1.99 -4.98
N TYR A 148 -9.98 3.31 -4.96
CA TYR A 148 -9.97 4.14 -6.15
C TYR A 148 -8.61 4.04 -6.86
N SER A 149 -7.50 4.22 -6.14
CA SER A 149 -6.15 4.11 -6.71
C SER A 149 -5.86 2.73 -7.31
N ARG A 150 -6.41 1.64 -6.74
CA ARG A 150 -6.33 0.29 -7.33
C ARG A 150 -6.99 0.18 -8.71
N ASN A 151 -8.21 0.71 -8.81
CA ASN A 151 -9.10 0.43 -9.93
C ASN A 151 -8.89 1.37 -11.12
N ASN A 152 -8.19 2.49 -10.94
CA ASN A 152 -7.98 3.44 -12.00
C ASN A 152 -6.75 3.11 -12.86
N VAL A 153 -7.02 2.85 -14.15
CA VAL A 153 -5.97 2.77 -15.17
C VAL A 153 -5.61 4.20 -15.58
N HIS A 154 -4.64 4.77 -14.88
CA HIS A 154 -4.25 6.18 -15.03
C HIS A 154 -3.84 6.57 -16.45
N LEU A 155 -3.27 5.65 -17.24
CA LEU A 155 -2.87 5.91 -18.62
C LEU A 155 -4.06 6.30 -19.52
N PHE A 156 -5.21 5.67 -19.33
CA PHE A 156 -6.41 5.97 -20.13
C PHE A 156 -7.08 7.29 -19.69
N LYS A 157 -7.01 7.65 -18.41
CA LYS A 157 -7.52 8.96 -17.95
C LYS A 157 -6.58 10.11 -18.34
N ALA A 158 -5.28 9.91 -18.23
CA ALA A 158 -4.26 10.89 -18.61
C ALA A 158 -4.30 11.23 -20.10
N SER A 159 -4.67 10.27 -20.97
CA SER A 159 -4.78 10.53 -22.41
C SER A 159 -5.96 11.41 -22.83
N HIS A 160 -6.97 11.57 -21.96
CA HIS A 160 -8.21 12.29 -22.28
C HIS A 160 -8.31 13.69 -21.64
N SER A 161 -7.33 14.10 -20.84
CA SER A 161 -7.31 15.42 -20.22
C SER A 161 -5.89 15.99 -20.31
N PRO A 162 -5.67 17.11 -21.01
CA PRO A 162 -4.37 17.80 -21.06
C PRO A 162 -3.88 18.21 -19.65
N ASP A 163 -4.81 18.37 -18.71
CA ASP A 163 -4.58 18.69 -17.29
C ASP A 163 -4.31 17.46 -16.41
N ALA A 164 -4.56 16.25 -16.90
CA ALA A 164 -4.21 14.99 -16.23
C ALA A 164 -2.75 14.63 -16.51
N LEU A 165 -1.87 15.61 -16.26
CA LEU A 165 -0.42 15.43 -16.25
C LEU A 165 -0.09 14.25 -15.33
N PHE A 166 0.69 13.31 -15.86
CA PHE A 166 1.20 12.15 -15.13
C PHE A 166 1.71 12.51 -13.72
N HIS A 167 2.33 13.69 -13.56
CA HIS A 167 2.73 14.24 -12.26
C HIS A 167 1.59 14.40 -11.24
N ARG A 168 0.42 14.95 -11.63
CA ARG A 168 -0.71 15.13 -10.71
C ARG A 168 -1.27 13.79 -10.23
N VAL A 169 -1.25 12.78 -11.09
CA VAL A 169 -1.63 11.41 -10.71
C VAL A 169 -0.67 10.88 -9.65
N LEU A 170 0.63 11.07 -9.86
CA LEU A 170 1.65 10.62 -8.91
C LEU A 170 1.57 11.36 -7.57
N GLU A 171 1.27 12.65 -7.57
CA GLU A 171 1.01 13.41 -6.34
C GLU A 171 -0.17 12.83 -5.55
N ILE A 172 -1.26 12.44 -6.22
CA ILE A 172 -2.41 11.79 -5.57
C ILE A 172 -2.03 10.40 -5.02
N GLU A 173 -1.26 9.61 -5.77
CA GLU A 173 -0.81 8.29 -5.32
C GLU A 173 0.20 8.40 -4.15
N GLU A 174 1.06 9.42 -4.13
CA GLU A 174 1.98 9.69 -3.02
C GLU A 174 1.21 10.14 -1.76
N ASN A 175 0.18 10.97 -1.92
CA ASN A 175 -0.75 11.28 -0.82
C ASN A 175 -1.48 10.04 -0.30
N THR A 176 -1.88 9.14 -1.20
CA THR A 176 -2.47 7.84 -0.81
C THR A 176 -1.46 7.03 0.01
N LEU A 177 -0.19 7.02 -0.39
CA LEU A 177 0.88 6.30 0.32
C LEU A 177 1.10 6.82 1.75
N ILE A 178 0.96 8.13 1.98
CA ILE A 178 1.00 8.71 3.32
C ILE A 178 -0.13 8.15 4.19
N ASN A 179 -1.35 8.09 3.63
CA ASN A 179 -2.55 7.62 4.33
C ASN A 179 -2.57 6.11 4.58
N ILE A 180 -1.85 5.31 3.79
CA ILE A 180 -1.75 3.85 3.98
C ILE A 180 -1.25 3.51 5.40
N ASN A 181 -0.29 4.26 5.94
CA ASN A 181 0.22 3.98 7.29
C ASN A 181 -0.86 4.12 8.35
N LYS A 182 -1.74 5.13 8.20
CA LYS A 182 -2.88 5.33 9.10
C LYS A 182 -3.80 4.10 9.08
N VAL A 183 -4.10 3.58 7.89
CA VAL A 183 -4.91 2.37 7.71
C VAL A 183 -4.24 1.16 8.37
N LEU A 184 -2.97 0.88 8.06
CA LEU A 184 -2.28 -0.29 8.60
C LEU A 184 -2.15 -0.24 10.12
N ILE A 185 -1.81 0.92 10.70
CA ILE A 185 -1.74 1.12 12.16
C ILE A 185 -3.10 0.88 12.82
N TYR A 186 -4.17 1.36 12.19
CA TYR A 186 -5.53 1.14 12.69
C TYR A 186 -5.89 -0.35 12.64
N LEU A 187 -5.63 -1.01 11.52
CA LEU A 187 -5.93 -2.43 11.32
C LEU A 187 -5.16 -3.35 12.28
N LYS A 188 -3.92 -3.01 12.68
CA LYS A 188 -3.17 -3.72 13.74
C LYS A 188 -3.85 -3.67 15.12
N LYS A 189 -4.74 -2.70 15.33
CA LYS A 189 -5.48 -2.48 16.58
C LYS A 189 -6.94 -2.89 16.50
N LEU A 190 -7.42 -3.28 15.31
CA LEU A 190 -8.80 -3.68 15.10
C LEU A 190 -9.13 -4.91 15.95
N GLN A 191 -10.04 -4.78 16.90
CA GLN A 191 -10.39 -5.87 17.80
C GLN A 191 -11.32 -6.87 17.10
N SER A 192 -11.44 -8.10 17.63
CA SER A 192 -12.33 -9.13 17.07
C SER A 192 -13.77 -8.98 17.53
#